data_AF-A0A8C0UJZ6-F1
#
_entry.id   AF-A0A8C0UJZ6-F1
#
_cell.length_a   1.000
_cell.length_b   1.000
_cell.length_c   1.000
_cell.angle_alpha   90.00
_cell.angle_beta   90.00
_cell.angle_gamma   90.00
#
_symmetry.space_group_name_H-M   'P 1'
#
loop_
_entity.id
_entity.type
_entity.pdbx_description
1 polymer ?
#
loop_
_entity_poly.entity_id
_entity_poly.type
_entity_poly.pdbx_seq_one_letter_code
_entity_poly.pdbx_strand_id
1 'polypeptide(L)'
;MYLDLRAAFKGMILVLIFFNCLFVCGVFLGQVKVFRALYTFEPRTPDELYFEEGDIIYISDMSDTNWWKGTCKGRTGLIPSNYVAEQAESIDNPLHEAAKRGNLSWLRECLDNRVGVNGLDKAGNTALYWACHGGHKDVVDVLLTQANLELNQQNKLGDTALHAAAWKGYADIVEMLLEKGARTDLKNNEKKLALDMATNAACASLLKKKQSAGTVRTLSNAEEYLDDEDSD
;
A
#
# COMPACT_ATOMS: atom_id res chain seq x y z
N MET A 1 45.82 -11.16 -18.48
CA MET A 1 45.66 -11.09 -17.01
C MET A 1 44.58 -10.06 -16.62
N TYR A 2 43.36 -10.22 -17.11
CA TYR A 2 42.19 -9.56 -16.50
C TYR A 2 41.36 -10.68 -15.91
N LEU A 3 41.71 -11.05 -14.67
CA LEU A 3 40.93 -11.97 -13.87
C LEU A 3 39.61 -11.27 -13.51
N ASP A 4 38.56 -12.05 -13.72
CA ASP A 4 37.14 -11.78 -13.57
C ASP A 4 36.78 -11.11 -12.22
N LEU A 5 36.66 -9.78 -12.22
CA LEU A 5 36.18 -9.01 -11.07
C LEU A 5 34.67 -9.19 -10.82
N ARG A 6 33.92 -9.84 -11.73
CA ARG A 6 32.49 -10.15 -11.56
C ARG A 6 32.27 -11.39 -10.69
N ALA A 7 33.25 -12.30 -10.59
CA ALA A 7 33.18 -13.45 -9.70
C ALA A 7 33.36 -13.06 -8.22
N ALA A 8 34.17 -12.04 -7.92
CA ALA A 8 34.45 -11.60 -6.55
C ALA A 8 33.24 -10.88 -5.91
N PHE A 9 32.45 -10.13 -6.68
CA PHE A 9 31.22 -9.50 -6.16
C PHE A 9 30.06 -10.50 -5.96
N LYS A 10 30.05 -11.63 -6.69
CA LYS A 10 29.05 -12.71 -6.52
C LYS A 10 29.21 -13.43 -5.18
N GLY A 11 30.42 -13.53 -4.64
CA GLY A 11 30.66 -14.11 -3.31
C GLY A 11 30.17 -13.25 -2.15
N MET A 12 30.20 -11.92 -2.27
CA MET A 12 29.71 -11.00 -1.23
C MET A 12 28.19 -10.83 -1.23
N ILE A 13 27.53 -10.97 -2.39
CA ILE A 13 26.07 -10.99 -2.46
C ILE A 13 25.50 -12.29 -1.86
N LEU A 14 26.18 -13.43 -2.06
CA LEU A 14 25.76 -14.70 -1.47
C LEU A 14 25.76 -14.65 0.06
N VAL A 15 26.73 -13.98 0.69
CA VAL A 15 26.76 -13.79 2.14
C VAL A 15 25.66 -12.83 2.61
N LEU A 16 25.31 -11.81 1.83
CA LEU A 16 24.19 -10.90 2.17
C LEU A 16 22.82 -11.54 2.02
N ILE A 17 22.62 -12.41 1.03
CA ILE A 17 21.38 -13.19 0.88
C ILE A 17 21.25 -14.21 2.01
N PHE A 18 22.34 -14.89 2.40
CA PHE A 18 22.32 -15.83 3.53
C PHE A 18 22.21 -15.14 4.90
N PHE A 19 22.85 -13.98 5.11
CA PHE A 19 22.69 -13.21 6.35
C PHE A 19 21.32 -12.56 6.48
N ASN A 20 20.66 -12.15 5.38
CA ASN A 20 19.26 -11.74 5.45
C ASN A 20 18.31 -12.95 5.54
N CYS A 21 18.60 -14.09 4.93
CA CYS A 21 17.76 -15.28 5.11
C CYS A 21 17.79 -15.82 6.55
N LEU A 22 18.91 -15.74 7.27
CA LEU A 22 18.94 -16.15 8.68
C LEU A 22 18.24 -15.16 9.63
N PHE A 23 18.07 -13.88 9.25
CA PHE A 23 17.25 -12.93 10.02
C PHE A 23 15.77 -12.92 9.61
N VAL A 24 15.41 -13.59 8.52
CA VAL A 24 14.02 -13.79 8.04
C VAL A 24 13.40 -15.08 8.59
N CYS A 25 14.10 -15.81 9.47
CA CYS A 25 13.47 -16.77 10.39
C CYS A 25 12.74 -16.10 11.57
N GLY A 26 12.43 -14.80 11.44
CA GLY A 26 11.32 -14.17 12.14
C GLY A 26 10.03 -14.44 11.36
N VAL A 27 9.32 -15.48 11.77
CA VAL A 27 8.01 -15.94 11.30
C VAL A 27 7.05 -14.77 10.99
N PHE A 28 6.95 -14.34 9.72
CA PHE A 28 5.74 -13.72 9.18
C PHE A 28 5.03 -14.78 8.32
N LEU A 29 4.34 -15.70 8.99
CA LEU A 29 3.43 -16.63 8.35
C LEU A 29 2.43 -15.84 7.49
N GLY A 30 2.52 -15.96 6.16
CA GLY A 30 1.41 -15.62 5.25
C GLY A 30 1.46 -14.27 4.52
N GLN A 31 2.59 -13.56 4.47
CA GLN A 31 2.71 -12.39 3.57
C GLN A 31 3.17 -12.79 2.18
N VAL A 32 2.38 -12.44 1.16
CA VAL A 32 2.71 -12.67 -0.25
C VAL A 32 3.87 -11.78 -0.67
N LYS A 33 4.92 -12.39 -1.26
CA LYS A 33 6.06 -11.68 -1.83
C LYS A 33 5.91 -11.58 -3.34
N VAL A 34 6.24 -10.43 -3.90
CA VAL A 34 6.04 -10.17 -5.32
C VAL A 34 7.37 -9.99 -6.02
N PHE A 35 7.52 -10.61 -7.17
CA PHE A 35 8.73 -10.59 -7.97
C PHE A 35 8.42 -10.28 -9.44
N ARG A 36 9.40 -9.75 -10.16
CA ARG A 36 9.39 -9.66 -11.63
C ARG A 36 10.33 -10.72 -12.19
N ALA A 37 9.86 -11.55 -13.11
CA ALA A 37 10.69 -12.47 -13.86
C ALA A 37 11.69 -11.68 -14.74
N LEU A 38 12.99 -11.97 -14.62
CA LEU A 38 14.02 -11.38 -15.50
C LEU A 38 14.27 -12.23 -16.74
N TYR A 39 13.85 -13.51 -16.72
CA TYR A 39 14.00 -14.46 -17.82
C TYR A 39 12.78 -15.38 -17.88
N THR A 40 12.42 -15.85 -19.08
CA THR A 40 11.36 -16.85 -19.25
C THR A 40 11.69 -18.17 -18.54
N PHE A 41 10.68 -18.79 -17.93
CA PHE A 41 10.80 -20.11 -17.32
C PHE A 41 9.83 -21.09 -17.99
N GLU A 42 10.40 -22.16 -18.54
CA GLU A 42 9.64 -23.24 -19.18
C GLU A 42 9.46 -24.41 -18.20
N PRO A 43 8.21 -24.82 -17.92
CA PRO A 43 7.93 -25.88 -16.96
C PRO A 43 8.37 -27.24 -17.51
N ARG A 44 8.97 -28.06 -16.66
CA ARG A 44 9.36 -29.46 -16.97
C ARG A 44 8.29 -30.46 -16.56
N THR A 45 7.45 -30.07 -15.61
CA THR A 45 6.36 -30.89 -15.08
C THR A 45 5.04 -30.11 -15.18
N PRO A 46 3.87 -30.80 -15.22
CA PRO A 46 2.57 -30.12 -15.31
C PRO A 46 2.24 -29.23 -14.10
N ASP A 47 2.88 -29.47 -12.95
CA ASP A 47 2.69 -28.72 -11.72
C ASP A 47 3.52 -27.43 -11.67
N GLU A 48 4.53 -27.30 -12.55
CA GLU A 48 5.38 -26.12 -12.67
C GLU A 48 4.68 -25.00 -13.43
N LEU A 49 4.95 -23.76 -13.02
CA LEU A 49 4.34 -22.60 -13.63
C LEU A 49 5.10 -22.17 -14.88
N TYR A 50 4.40 -21.85 -15.97
CA TYR A 50 5.00 -21.12 -17.10
C TYR A 50 4.81 -19.61 -16.93
N PHE A 51 5.88 -18.85 -17.14
CA PHE A 51 5.88 -17.39 -17.18
C PHE A 51 7.04 -16.87 -18.04
N GLU A 52 6.88 -15.66 -18.56
CA GLU A 52 7.78 -14.99 -19.50
C GLU A 52 8.61 -13.91 -18.80
N GLU A 53 9.68 -13.45 -19.47
CA GLU A 53 10.41 -12.25 -19.04
C GLU A 53 9.46 -11.05 -18.85
N GLY A 54 9.59 -10.38 -17.71
CA GLY A 54 8.78 -9.22 -17.33
C GLY A 54 7.51 -9.55 -16.55
N ASP A 55 7.08 -10.81 -16.50
CA ASP A 55 5.89 -11.23 -15.77
C ASP A 55 6.01 -11.00 -14.27
N ILE A 56 4.86 -10.75 -13.62
CA ILE A 56 4.77 -10.59 -12.17
C ILE A 56 4.43 -11.94 -11.53
N ILE A 57 5.21 -12.31 -10.53
CA ILE A 57 5.08 -13.55 -9.79
C ILE A 57 4.72 -13.22 -8.33
N TYR A 58 3.67 -13.85 -7.83
CA TYR A 58 3.19 -13.71 -6.44
C TYR A 58 3.51 -14.99 -5.68
N ILE A 59 4.52 -14.98 -4.84
CA ILE A 59 4.92 -16.13 -4.02
C ILE A 59 4.09 -16.13 -2.74
N SER A 60 3.33 -17.21 -2.55
CA SER A 60 2.41 -17.41 -1.42
C SER A 60 2.99 -18.32 -0.34
N ASP A 61 3.89 -19.24 -0.71
CA ASP A 61 4.51 -20.19 0.20
C ASP A 61 5.99 -20.37 -0.14
N MET A 62 6.84 -20.18 0.87
CA MET A 62 8.29 -20.31 0.82
C MET A 62 8.81 -21.33 1.84
N SER A 63 7.95 -22.20 2.37
CA SER A 63 8.33 -23.16 3.42
C SER A 63 9.30 -24.24 2.93
N ASP A 64 9.17 -24.62 1.65
CA ASP A 64 10.06 -25.60 1.03
C ASP A 64 11.36 -24.94 0.53
N THR A 65 12.46 -25.69 0.61
CA THR A 65 13.79 -25.18 0.25
C THR A 65 13.98 -25.05 -1.26
N ASN A 66 13.34 -25.91 -2.06
CA ASN A 66 13.57 -26.03 -3.49
C ASN A 66 12.39 -25.55 -4.34
N TRP A 67 11.15 -25.67 -3.83
CA TRP A 67 9.94 -25.41 -4.61
C TRP A 67 8.97 -24.49 -3.88
N TRP A 68 8.80 -23.28 -4.38
CA TRP A 68 7.85 -22.33 -3.82
C TRP A 68 6.52 -22.38 -4.55
N LYS A 69 5.43 -22.12 -3.83
CA LYS A 69 4.10 -22.01 -4.42
C LYS A 69 3.83 -20.55 -4.78
N GLY A 70 3.55 -20.30 -6.06
CA GLY A 70 3.28 -18.96 -6.55
C GLY A 70 2.15 -18.90 -7.56
N THR A 71 1.73 -17.68 -7.85
CA THR A 71 0.75 -17.35 -8.88
C THR A 71 1.41 -16.41 -9.90
N CYS A 72 1.14 -16.64 -11.18
CA CYS A 72 1.46 -15.70 -12.26
C CYS A 72 0.39 -15.82 -13.35
N LYS A 73 -0.05 -14.70 -13.93
CA LYS A 73 -1.09 -14.65 -14.98
C LYS A 73 -2.35 -15.45 -14.60
N GLY A 74 -2.75 -15.40 -13.32
CA GLY A 74 -3.93 -16.10 -12.79
C GLY A 74 -3.79 -17.62 -12.62
N ARG A 75 -2.64 -18.22 -12.94
CA ARG A 75 -2.35 -19.63 -12.68
C ARG A 75 -1.54 -19.77 -11.42
N THR A 76 -1.80 -20.83 -10.65
CA THR A 76 -1.04 -21.19 -9.44
C THR A 76 -0.30 -22.51 -9.67
N GLY A 77 0.91 -22.62 -9.14
CA GLY A 77 1.76 -23.79 -9.32
C GLY A 77 3.12 -23.62 -8.65
N LEU A 78 4.04 -24.52 -8.97
CA LEU A 78 5.36 -24.58 -8.36
C LEU A 78 6.37 -23.76 -9.17
N ILE A 79 7.24 -23.06 -8.45
CA ILE A 79 8.32 -22.25 -8.99
C ILE A 79 9.61 -22.64 -8.25
N PRO A 80 10.70 -22.98 -8.95
CA PRO A 80 11.95 -23.30 -8.28
C PRO A 80 12.46 -22.10 -7.45
N SER A 81 12.83 -22.32 -6.19
CA SER A 81 13.35 -21.26 -5.31
C SER A 81 14.64 -20.65 -5.85
N ASN A 82 15.49 -21.46 -6.49
CA ASN A 82 16.73 -21.02 -7.13
C ASN A 82 16.46 -20.11 -8.34
N TYR A 83 15.39 -20.35 -9.10
CA TYR A 83 14.97 -19.43 -10.16
C TYR A 83 14.63 -18.07 -9.55
N VAL A 84 13.80 -18.03 -8.50
CA VAL A 84 13.39 -16.75 -7.88
C VAL A 84 14.60 -16.00 -7.29
N ALA A 85 15.57 -16.72 -6.73
CA ALA A 85 16.76 -16.12 -6.14
C ALA A 85 17.75 -15.54 -7.17
N GLU A 86 17.88 -16.15 -8.34
CA GLU A 86 18.91 -15.81 -9.33
C GLU A 86 18.36 -15.03 -10.54
N GLN A 87 17.08 -15.20 -10.86
CA GLN A 87 16.46 -14.80 -12.13
C GLN A 87 15.17 -14.00 -11.94
N ALA A 88 14.86 -13.57 -10.72
CA ALA A 88 13.74 -12.68 -10.45
C ALA A 88 14.16 -11.48 -9.60
N GLU A 89 13.52 -10.34 -9.83
CA GLU A 89 13.71 -9.11 -9.06
C GLU A 89 12.60 -8.96 -8.03
N SER A 90 12.94 -8.81 -6.74
CA SER A 90 11.97 -8.55 -5.68
C SER A 90 11.35 -7.17 -5.85
N ILE A 91 10.02 -7.11 -5.76
CA ILE A 91 9.25 -5.87 -5.72
C ILE A 91 8.77 -5.67 -4.29
N ASP A 92 9.42 -4.76 -3.54
CA ASP A 92 9.11 -4.54 -2.12
C ASP A 92 7.71 -3.93 -1.90
N ASN A 93 7.24 -3.08 -2.83
CA ASN A 93 6.04 -2.26 -2.66
C ASN A 93 5.14 -2.27 -3.91
N PRO A 94 4.69 -3.44 -4.38
CA PRO A 94 4.00 -3.58 -5.68
C PRO A 94 2.70 -2.78 -5.74
N LEU A 95 1.91 -2.81 -4.65
CA LEU A 95 0.66 -2.04 -4.56
C LEU A 95 0.89 -0.53 -4.58
N HIS A 96 2.01 -0.05 -4.02
CA HIS A 96 2.39 1.37 -4.06
C HIS A 96 2.79 1.79 -5.46
N GLU A 97 3.58 0.97 -6.16
CA GLU A 97 4.03 1.25 -7.52
C GLU A 97 2.85 1.26 -8.51
N ALA A 98 1.92 0.29 -8.37
CA ALA A 98 0.68 0.27 -9.11
C ALA A 98 -0.16 1.53 -8.84
N ALA A 99 -0.35 1.89 -7.57
CA ALA A 99 -1.12 3.06 -7.18
C ALA A 99 -0.49 4.38 -7.67
N LYS A 100 0.83 4.54 -7.53
CA LYS A 100 1.56 5.74 -7.96
C LYS A 100 1.45 5.98 -9.46
N ARG A 101 1.44 4.90 -10.25
CA ARG A 101 1.33 4.95 -11.72
C ARG A 101 -0.11 5.03 -12.23
N GLY A 102 -1.12 4.85 -11.36
CA GLY A 102 -2.50 4.70 -11.80
C GLY A 102 -2.76 3.39 -12.55
N ASN A 103 -1.94 2.35 -12.31
CA ASN A 103 -2.10 1.06 -12.97
C ASN A 103 -3.18 0.23 -12.25
N LEU A 104 -4.44 0.45 -12.61
CA LEU A 104 -5.59 -0.23 -12.03
C LEU A 104 -5.56 -1.75 -12.23
N SER A 105 -5.09 -2.22 -13.38
CA SER A 105 -5.03 -3.66 -13.68
C SER A 105 -4.08 -4.38 -12.72
N TRP A 106 -2.88 -3.85 -12.56
CA TRP A 106 -1.88 -4.44 -11.67
C TRP A 106 -2.25 -4.25 -10.19
N LEU A 107 -2.91 -3.15 -9.84
CA LEU A 107 -3.46 -2.94 -8.50
C LEU A 107 -4.46 -4.04 -8.13
N ARG A 108 -5.41 -4.34 -9.01
CA ARG A 108 -6.39 -5.42 -8.80
C ARG A 108 -5.70 -6.77 -8.68
N GLU A 109 -4.75 -7.05 -9.55
CA GLU A 109 -3.98 -8.30 -9.49
C GLU A 109 -3.24 -8.45 -8.15
N CYS A 110 -2.67 -7.36 -7.60
CA CYS A 110 -2.06 -7.38 -6.27
C CYS A 110 -3.08 -7.70 -5.16
N LEU A 111 -4.26 -7.09 -5.21
CA LEU A 111 -5.33 -7.32 -4.23
C LEU A 111 -5.88 -8.75 -4.31
N ASP A 112 -6.09 -9.27 -5.53
CA ASP A 112 -6.54 -10.64 -5.78
C ASP A 112 -5.52 -11.67 -5.26
N ASN A 113 -4.22 -11.35 -5.37
CA ASN A 113 -3.12 -12.13 -4.80
C ASN A 113 -2.83 -11.78 -3.33
N ARG A 114 -3.75 -11.16 -2.60
CA ARG A 114 -3.68 -10.91 -1.15
C ARG A 114 -2.45 -10.11 -0.71
N VAL A 115 -1.94 -9.23 -1.56
CA VAL A 115 -0.92 -8.25 -1.16
C VAL A 115 -1.52 -7.33 -0.09
N GLY A 116 -0.78 -7.08 0.98
CA GLY A 116 -1.26 -6.27 2.11
C GLY A 116 -1.59 -4.83 1.70
N VAL A 117 -2.87 -4.44 1.83
CA VAL A 117 -3.36 -3.12 1.42
C VAL A 117 -2.79 -1.95 2.24
N ASN A 118 -2.46 -2.21 3.51
CA ASN A 118 -1.89 -1.22 4.45
C ASN A 118 -0.36 -1.33 4.59
N GLY A 119 0.31 -1.98 3.64
CA GLY A 119 1.77 -1.96 3.61
C GLY A 119 2.30 -0.52 3.59
N LEU A 120 3.47 -0.30 4.20
CA LEU A 120 4.11 1.00 4.27
C LEU A 120 5.42 0.98 3.48
N ASP A 121 5.61 1.98 2.61
CA ASP A 121 6.90 2.18 1.95
C ASP A 121 7.96 2.74 2.91
N LYS A 122 9.18 2.95 2.40
CA LYS A 122 10.31 3.50 3.20
C LYS A 122 10.04 4.90 3.76
N ALA A 123 9.08 5.64 3.21
CA ALA A 123 8.67 6.96 3.68
C ALA A 123 7.42 6.89 4.60
N GLY A 124 6.89 5.70 4.88
CA GLY A 124 5.70 5.50 5.68
C GLY A 124 4.40 5.78 4.92
N ASN A 125 4.44 5.88 3.59
CA ASN A 125 3.23 6.08 2.79
C ASN A 125 2.54 4.74 2.54
N THR A 126 1.22 4.76 2.44
CA THR A 126 0.41 3.64 1.96
C THR A 126 0.21 3.73 0.44
N ALA A 127 -0.32 2.66 -0.17
CA ALA A 127 -0.77 2.71 -1.56
C ALA A 127 -1.86 3.77 -1.77
N LEU A 128 -2.77 3.95 -0.81
CA LEU A 128 -3.81 4.99 -0.84
C LEU A 128 -3.20 6.40 -0.90
N TYR A 129 -2.15 6.66 -0.12
CA TYR A 129 -1.45 7.94 -0.18
C TYR A 129 -0.94 8.24 -1.59
N TRP A 130 -0.29 7.27 -2.24
CA TRP A 130 0.21 7.45 -3.61
C TRP A 130 -0.91 7.61 -4.65
N ALA A 131 -2.01 6.87 -4.51
CA ALA A 131 -3.18 7.02 -5.37
C ALA A 131 -3.77 8.44 -5.27
N CYS A 132 -3.95 8.94 -4.04
CA CYS A 132 -4.44 10.29 -3.77
C CYS A 132 -3.45 11.37 -4.22
N HIS A 133 -2.14 11.16 -4.02
CA HIS A 133 -1.11 12.09 -4.48
C HIS A 133 -1.01 12.15 -6.02
N GLY A 134 -1.34 11.05 -6.71
CA GLY A 134 -1.34 10.95 -8.17
C GLY A 134 -2.65 11.38 -8.85
N GLY A 135 -3.75 11.52 -8.10
CA GLY A 135 -5.06 11.86 -8.66
C GLY A 135 -5.79 10.69 -9.31
N HIS A 136 -5.38 9.45 -8.98
CA HIS A 136 -5.88 8.23 -9.62
C HIS A 136 -7.19 7.79 -8.99
N LYS A 137 -8.29 8.46 -9.38
CA LYS A 137 -9.62 8.26 -8.80
C LYS A 137 -10.09 6.81 -8.81
N ASP A 138 -9.87 6.10 -9.91
CA ASP A 138 -10.22 4.70 -10.12
C ASP A 138 -9.47 3.75 -9.18
N VAL A 139 -8.17 4.01 -8.96
CA VAL A 139 -7.35 3.31 -7.97
C VAL A 139 -7.84 3.60 -6.56
N VAL A 140 -8.15 4.86 -6.23
CA VAL A 140 -8.70 5.24 -4.93
C VAL A 140 -10.02 4.52 -4.67
N ASP A 141 -10.93 4.51 -5.64
CA ASP A 141 -12.22 3.84 -5.53
C ASP A 141 -12.06 2.34 -5.21
N VAL A 142 -11.20 1.63 -5.96
CA VAL A 142 -10.90 0.21 -5.68
C VAL A 142 -10.28 0.01 -4.30
N LEU A 143 -9.32 0.85 -3.88
CA LEU A 143 -8.75 0.74 -2.54
C LEU A 143 -9.82 0.94 -1.45
N LEU A 144 -10.71 1.92 -1.61
CA LEU A 144 -11.81 2.22 -0.67
C LEU A 144 -12.88 1.12 -0.57
N THR A 145 -12.86 0.11 -1.45
CA THR A 145 -13.68 -1.11 -1.31
C THR A 145 -13.08 -2.14 -0.35
N GLN A 146 -11.79 -2.01 0.00
CA GLN A 146 -11.10 -2.98 0.86
C GLN A 146 -11.53 -2.80 2.32
N ALA A 147 -12.05 -3.87 2.93
CA ALA A 147 -12.70 -3.81 4.25
C ALA A 147 -11.80 -3.30 5.39
N ASN A 148 -10.50 -3.60 5.33
CA ASN A 148 -9.54 -3.27 6.39
C ASN A 148 -8.63 -2.08 6.03
N LEU A 149 -9.01 -1.24 5.07
CA LEU A 149 -8.17 -0.13 4.62
C LEU A 149 -7.97 0.92 5.72
N GLU A 150 -6.71 1.29 5.97
CA GLU A 150 -6.35 2.38 6.86
C GLU A 150 -6.35 3.72 6.10
N LEU A 151 -7.29 4.60 6.45
CA LEU A 151 -7.47 5.92 5.82
C LEU A 151 -6.59 7.02 6.44
N ASN A 152 -6.21 6.83 7.71
CA ASN A 152 -5.66 7.87 8.57
C ASN A 152 -4.17 7.68 8.87
N GLN A 153 -3.51 6.73 8.19
CA GLN A 153 -2.07 6.53 8.31
C GLN A 153 -1.34 7.82 7.99
N GLN A 154 -0.51 8.27 8.94
CA GLN A 154 0.41 9.39 8.76
C GLN A 154 1.77 8.84 8.30
N ASN A 155 2.32 9.41 7.24
CA ASN A 155 3.67 9.09 6.78
C ASN A 155 4.72 9.77 7.68
N LYS A 156 6.01 9.66 7.32
CA LYS A 156 7.11 10.27 8.09
C LYS A 156 7.04 11.81 8.19
N LEU A 157 6.32 12.47 7.28
CA LEU A 157 6.07 13.92 7.31
C LEU A 157 4.79 14.27 8.11
N GLY A 158 4.09 13.26 8.63
CA GLY A 158 2.81 13.44 9.30
C GLY A 158 1.63 13.59 8.33
N ASP A 159 1.86 13.47 7.02
CA ASP A 159 0.80 13.63 6.03
C ASP A 159 -0.03 12.36 5.89
N THR A 160 -1.34 12.53 5.75
CA THR A 160 -2.29 11.45 5.40
C THR A 160 -2.63 11.49 3.91
N ALA A 161 -3.32 10.46 3.40
CA ALA A 161 -3.85 10.48 2.03
C ALA A 161 -4.76 11.69 1.76
N LEU A 162 -5.49 12.17 2.78
CA LEU A 162 -6.32 13.37 2.69
C LEU A 162 -5.50 14.65 2.55
N HIS A 163 -4.35 14.76 3.24
CA HIS A 163 -3.42 15.88 3.06
C HIS A 163 -2.92 15.94 1.61
N ALA A 164 -2.53 14.79 1.05
CA ALA A 164 -2.07 14.69 -0.33
C ALA A 164 -3.15 15.10 -1.35
N ALA A 165 -4.37 14.57 -1.22
CA ALA A 165 -5.48 14.91 -2.11
C ALA A 165 -5.85 16.41 -2.04
N ALA A 166 -5.88 16.99 -0.82
CA ALA A 166 -6.15 18.40 -0.62
C ALA A 166 -5.06 19.29 -1.24
N TRP A 167 -3.79 18.94 -1.01
CA TRP A 167 -2.65 19.65 -1.58
C TRP A 167 -2.61 19.62 -3.11
N LYS A 168 -2.95 18.47 -3.70
CA LYS A 168 -3.03 18.35 -5.16
C LYS A 168 -4.30 18.95 -5.78
N GLY A 169 -5.29 19.29 -4.94
CA GLY A 169 -6.53 19.91 -5.40
C GLY A 169 -7.55 18.93 -6.01
N TYR A 170 -7.46 17.64 -5.70
CA TYR A 170 -8.40 16.63 -6.21
C TYR A 170 -9.67 16.59 -5.36
N ALA A 171 -10.61 17.51 -5.64
CA ALA A 171 -11.81 17.70 -4.84
C ALA A 171 -12.71 16.46 -4.79
N ASP A 172 -12.79 15.71 -5.89
CA ASP A 172 -13.54 14.45 -5.97
C ASP A 172 -12.91 13.35 -5.11
N ILE A 173 -11.58 13.24 -5.09
CA ILE A 173 -10.87 12.32 -4.18
C ILE A 173 -11.05 12.74 -2.72
N VAL A 174 -10.97 14.04 -2.43
CA VAL A 174 -11.26 14.57 -1.09
C VAL A 174 -12.67 14.19 -0.65
N GLU A 175 -13.68 14.36 -1.51
CA GLU A 175 -15.06 13.96 -1.23
C GLU A 175 -15.16 12.46 -0.93
N MET A 176 -14.62 11.59 -1.78
CA MET A 176 -14.63 10.13 -1.55
C MET A 176 -13.98 9.73 -0.22
N LEU A 177 -12.85 10.34 0.14
CA LEU A 177 -12.18 10.09 1.42
C LEU A 177 -13.05 10.52 2.61
N LEU A 178 -13.72 11.68 2.52
CA LEU A 178 -14.59 12.21 3.57
C LEU A 178 -15.88 11.39 3.73
N GLU A 179 -16.41 10.82 2.66
CA GLU A 179 -17.54 9.89 2.69
C GLU A 179 -17.16 8.58 3.38
N LYS A 180 -15.94 8.10 3.15
CA LYS A 180 -15.40 6.90 3.81
C LYS A 180 -14.91 7.13 5.24
N GLY A 181 -15.00 8.36 5.75
CA GLY A 181 -14.71 8.68 7.15
C GLY A 181 -13.25 9.02 7.43
N ALA A 182 -12.50 9.52 6.44
CA ALA A 182 -11.17 10.05 6.67
C ALA A 182 -11.21 11.21 7.69
N ARG A 183 -10.26 11.20 8.63
CA ARG A 183 -10.14 12.20 9.69
C ARG A 183 -9.62 13.53 9.16
N THR A 184 -10.31 14.60 9.53
CA THR A 184 -9.95 15.98 9.16
C THR A 184 -9.23 16.76 10.26
N ASP A 185 -9.04 16.14 11.43
CA ASP A 185 -8.45 16.73 12.64
C ASP A 185 -6.96 16.39 12.83
N LEU A 186 -6.41 15.54 11.96
CA LEU A 186 -5.00 15.15 11.98
C LEU A 186 -4.12 16.26 11.42
N LYS A 187 -3.06 16.58 12.14
CA LYS A 187 -2.05 17.57 11.74
C LYS A 187 -0.77 16.87 11.31
N ASN A 188 -0.16 17.34 10.23
CA ASN A 188 1.16 16.91 9.83
C ASN A 188 2.26 17.52 10.72
N ASN A 189 3.53 17.21 10.43
CA ASN A 189 4.67 17.70 11.24
C ASN A 189 4.84 19.22 11.19
N GLU A 190 4.28 19.89 10.18
CA GLU A 190 4.22 21.36 10.08
C GLU A 190 3.03 21.95 10.86
N LYS A 191 2.29 21.13 11.61
CA LYS A 191 1.07 21.48 12.35
C LYS A 191 -0.10 21.90 11.44
N LYS A 192 -0.05 21.57 10.15
CA LYS A 192 -1.09 21.86 9.17
C LYS A 192 -2.10 20.72 9.11
N LEU A 193 -3.38 21.07 9.08
CA LEU A 193 -4.48 20.16 8.77
C LEU A 193 -4.56 19.94 7.25
N ALA A 194 -5.31 18.93 6.81
CA ALA A 194 -5.64 18.76 5.39
C ALA A 194 -6.32 20.01 4.80
N LEU A 195 -7.09 20.76 5.60
CA LEU A 195 -7.69 22.04 5.19
C LEU A 195 -6.62 23.09 4.87
N ASP A 196 -5.57 23.18 5.70
CA ASP A 196 -4.49 24.15 5.52
C ASP A 196 -3.61 23.82 4.29
N MET A 197 -3.65 22.56 3.85
CA MET A 197 -2.99 22.09 2.65
C MET A 197 -3.81 22.33 1.37
N ALA A 198 -5.11 22.65 1.46
CA ALA A 198 -5.99 22.75 0.31
C ALA A 198 -5.55 23.87 -0.65
N THR A 199 -5.23 23.51 -1.89
CA THR A 199 -4.76 24.47 -2.91
C THR A 199 -5.87 25.14 -3.71
N ASN A 200 -7.09 24.60 -3.69
CA ASN A 200 -8.23 25.16 -4.38
C ASN A 200 -9.47 25.34 -3.48
N ALA A 201 -10.38 26.20 -3.92
CA ALA A 201 -11.58 26.53 -3.17
C ALA A 201 -12.53 25.33 -3.01
N ALA A 202 -12.58 24.42 -3.98
CA ALA A 202 -13.43 23.23 -3.94
C ALA A 202 -13.03 22.30 -2.77
N CYS A 203 -11.76 21.89 -2.69
CA CYS A 203 -11.22 21.10 -1.58
C CYS A 203 -11.41 21.80 -0.23
N ALA A 204 -11.10 23.11 -0.17
CA ALA A 204 -11.26 23.88 1.06
C ALA A 204 -12.72 23.93 1.53
N SER A 205 -13.67 24.06 0.61
CA SER A 205 -15.11 24.09 0.93
C SER A 205 -15.60 22.75 1.49
N LEU A 206 -15.18 21.62 0.89
CA LEU A 206 -15.52 20.27 1.34
C LEU A 206 -15.00 20.00 2.76
N LEU A 207 -13.74 20.35 3.02
CA LEU A 207 -13.08 20.15 4.31
C LEU A 207 -13.70 21.04 5.40
N LYS A 208 -14.06 22.30 5.09
CA LYS A 208 -14.79 23.19 6.02
C LYS A 208 -16.18 22.66 6.36
N LYS A 209 -16.93 22.18 5.35
CA LYS A 209 -18.29 21.65 5.54
C LYS A 209 -18.32 20.44 6.49
N LYS A 210 -17.30 19.58 6.43
CA LYS A 210 -17.19 18.43 7.34
C LYS A 210 -16.87 18.86 8.77
N GLN A 211 -16.03 19.88 8.96
CA GLN A 211 -15.71 20.42 10.29
C GLN A 211 -16.94 21.04 10.98
N SER A 212 -17.75 21.82 10.27
CA SER A 212 -18.97 22.40 10.84
C SER A 212 -20.01 21.34 11.23
N ALA A 213 -20.12 20.24 10.47
CA ALA A 213 -21.00 19.12 10.83
C ALA A 213 -20.54 18.37 12.10
N GLY A 214 -19.24 18.43 12.44
CA GLY A 214 -18.69 17.88 13.69
C GLY A 214 -19.04 18.74 14.92
N THR A 215 -18.97 20.07 14.79
CA THR A 215 -19.25 21.01 15.89
C THR A 215 -20.74 21.07 16.26
N VAL A 216 -21.66 20.85 15.31
CA VAL A 216 -23.11 20.85 15.59
C VAL A 216 -23.53 19.68 16.49
N ARG A 217 -22.83 18.54 16.42
CA ARG A 217 -23.16 17.35 17.25
C ARG A 217 -22.70 17.48 18.70
N THR A 218 -21.75 18.36 19.02
CA THR A 218 -21.31 18.59 20.41
C THR A 218 -22.16 19.62 21.14
N LEU A 219 -22.89 20.50 20.43
CA LEU A 219 -23.77 21.49 21.05
C LEU A 219 -25.15 20.91 21.41
N SER A 220 -25.63 19.89 20.71
CA SER A 220 -26.94 19.26 21.00
C SER A 220 -26.97 18.37 22.24
N ASN A 221 -25.82 18.15 22.91
CA ASN A 221 -25.73 17.35 24.14
C ASN A 221 -25.58 18.21 25.42
N ALA A 222 -25.70 19.54 25.29
CA ALA A 222 -25.50 20.49 26.40
C ALA A 222 -26.79 21.18 26.89
N GLU A 223 -27.96 20.87 26.33
CA GLU A 223 -29.25 21.46 26.75
C GLU A 223 -30.23 20.37 27.22
N GLU A 224 -30.03 19.86 28.43
CA GLU A 224 -31.11 19.21 29.20
C GLU A 224 -30.81 19.32 30.72
N TYR A 225 -30.77 20.54 31.25
CA TYR A 225 -30.86 20.81 32.71
C TYR A 225 -31.47 22.21 32.95
N LEU A 226 -32.77 22.33 32.72
CA LEU A 226 -33.73 23.31 33.27
C LEU A 226 -35.04 22.50 33.37
N ASP A 227 -35.80 22.40 34.45
CA ASP A 227 -35.94 23.12 35.71
C ASP A 227 -36.70 22.18 36.70
N ASP A 228 -37.01 22.71 37.90
CA ASP A 228 -38.01 22.25 38.91
C ASP A 228 -37.45 21.25 39.95
N GLU A 229 -37.52 21.41 41.27
CA GLU A 229 -38.38 22.11 42.25
C GLU A 229 -37.46 22.48 43.47
N ASP A 230 -37.74 23.36 44.45
CA ASP A 230 -38.95 23.50 45.26
C ASP A 230 -38.87 24.75 46.16
N SER A 231 -40.05 25.22 46.52
CA SER A 231 -40.41 26.31 47.44
C SER A 231 -39.97 26.13 48.89
N ASP A 232 -39.70 27.26 49.57
CA ASP A 232 -40.09 27.53 50.97
C ASP A 232 -40.40 29.02 51.15
#